data_AF-A0A7J3XX19-F1
#
_entry.id   AF-A0A7J3XX19-F1
#
_cell.length_a   1.000
_cell.length_b   1.000
_cell.length_c   1.000
_cell.angle_alpha   90.00
_cell.angle_beta   90.00
_cell.angle_gamma   90.00
#
_symmetry.space_group_name_H-M   'P 1'
#
loop_
_entity.id
_entity.type
_entity.pdbx_description
1 polymer ?
#
loop_
_entity_poly.entity_id
_entity_poly.type
_entity_poly.pdbx_seq_one_letter_code
_entity_poly.pdbx_strand_id
1 'polypeptide(L)' 'MANICVYGTVYNNAGTLEESIRSVWKPEYEIVIVDNYSTDGTWEKLLELKKEYN' A
#
# COMPACT_ATOMS: atom_id res chain seq x y z
N MET A 1 4.80 -23.46 2.48
CA MET A 1 3.72 -22.51 2.85
C MET A 1 3.32 -21.75 1.61
N ALA A 2 2.04 -21.48 1.40
CA ALA A 2 1.61 -20.64 0.27
C ALA A 2 1.98 -19.19 0.58
N ASN A 3 2.68 -18.51 -0.35
CA ASN A 3 2.87 -17.06 -0.25
C ASN A 3 1.52 -16.39 -0.42
N ILE A 4 1.14 -15.55 0.55
CA ILE A 4 -0.10 -14.78 0.49
C ILE A 4 0.26 -13.44 -0.14
N CYS A 5 -0.39 -13.13 -1.27
CA CYS A 5 -0.30 -11.83 -1.92
C CYS A 5 -1.58 -11.03 -1.63
N VAL A 6 -1.43 -9.86 -1.02
CA VAL A 6 -2.51 -8.90 -0.83
C VAL A 6 -2.40 -7.87 -1.94
N TYR A 7 -3.35 -7.90 -2.87
CA TYR A 7 -3.42 -6.95 -3.98
C TYR A 7 -4.50 -5.89 -3.73
N GLY A 8 -4.17 -4.63 -3.92
CA GLY A 8 -5.09 -3.51 -3.78
C GLY A 8 -4.91 -2.46 -4.89
N THR A 9 -5.99 -1.75 -5.19
CA THR A 9 -5.96 -0.56 -6.05
C THR A 9 -6.31 0.66 -5.22
N VAL A 10 -5.73 1.81 -5.52
CA VAL A 10 -6.01 3.05 -4.82
C VAL A 10 -6.20 4.21 -5.79
N TYR A 11 -7.09 5.13 -5.43
CA TYR A 11 -7.31 6.40 -6.12
C TYR A 11 -7.70 7.47 -5.11
N ASN A 12 -6.92 8.55 -5.04
CA ASN A 12 -7.17 9.71 -4.19
C ASN A 12 -7.52 9.37 -2.72
N ASN A 13 -6.64 8.62 -2.05
CA ASN A 13 -6.87 8.14 -0.69
C ASN A 13 -5.68 8.37 0.26
N ALA A 14 -4.90 9.44 0.06
CA ALA A 14 -3.69 9.73 0.84
C ALA A 14 -3.95 9.78 2.36
N GLY A 15 -5.15 10.21 2.77
CA GLY A 15 -5.54 10.36 4.17
C GLY A 15 -5.71 9.05 4.95
N THR A 16 -6.02 7.94 4.28
CA THR A 16 -6.26 6.64 4.97
C THR A 16 -5.33 5.52 4.51
N LEU A 17 -4.49 5.78 3.51
CA LEU A 17 -3.60 4.81 2.90
C LEU A 17 -2.73 4.04 3.91
N GLU A 18 -2.03 4.77 4.78
CA GLU A 18 -1.08 4.19 5.74
C GLU A 18 -1.77 3.30 6.77
N GLU A 19 -2.86 3.78 7.36
CA GLU A 19 -3.67 3.03 8.31
C GLU A 19 -4.25 1.76 7.67
N SER A 20 -4.66 1.85 6.40
CA SER A 20 -5.16 0.71 5.63
C SER A 20 -4.09 -0.36 5.45
N ILE A 21 -2.87 0.04 5.03
CA ILE A 21 -1.73 -0.88 4.84
C ILE A 21 -1.34 -1.50 6.18
N ARG A 22 -1.20 -0.69 7.23
CA ARG A 22 -0.81 -1.15 8.57
C ARG A 22 -1.79 -2.17 9.14
N SER A 23 -3.08 -2.01 8.88
CA SER A 23 -4.12 -2.92 9.37
C SER A 23 -4.03 -4.35 8.82
N VAL A 24 -3.44 -4.52 7.63
CA VAL A 24 -3.34 -5.82 6.94
C VAL A 24 -1.90 -6.35 6.85
N TRP A 25 -0.91 -5.52 7.21
CA TRP A 25 0.49 -5.87 7.08
C TRP A 25 0.89 -7.06 7.96
N LYS A 26 1.64 -8.00 7.37
CA LYS A 26 2.32 -9.10 8.05
C LYS A 26 3.64 -9.40 7.34
N PRO A 27 4.68 -9.85 8.07
CA PRO A 27 5.99 -10.09 7.47
C PRO A 27 5.99 -11.22 6.43
N GLU A 28 5.00 -12.12 6.46
CA GLU A 28 4.88 -13.21 5.48
C GLU A 28 4.09 -12.83 4.21
N TYR A 29 3.54 -11.60 4.15
CA TYR A 29 2.67 -11.18 3.05
C TYR A 29 3.45 -10.34 2.03
N GLU A 30 3.20 -10.61 0.75
CA GLU A 30 3.58 -9.70 -0.33
C GLU A 30 2.41 -8.74 -0.57
N ILE A 31 2.63 -7.43 -0.44
CA ILE A 31 1.59 -6.42 -0.64
C ILE A 31 1.88 -5.64 -1.92
N VAL A 32 0.94 -5.70 -2.86
CA VAL A 32 1.02 -4.98 -4.14
C VAL A 32 -0.12 -3.97 -4.19
N ILE A 33 0.22 -2.69 -4.28
CA ILE A 33 -0.75 -1.61 -4.41
C ILE A 33 -0.54 -0.89 -5.72
N VAL A 34 -1.60 -0.80 -6.52
CA VAL A 34 -1.61 -0.12 -7.81
C VAL A 34 -2.34 1.21 -7.65
N ASP A 35 -1.60 2.30 -7.86
CA ASP A 35 -2.18 3.65 -7.92
C ASP A 35 -2.81 3.91 -9.29
N ASN A 36 -4.01 4.48 -9.30
CA ASN A 36 -4.74 4.81 -10.52
C ASN A 36 -4.66 6.30 -10.89
N TYR A 37 -3.43 6.81 -11.02
CA TYR A 37 -3.17 8.22 -11.34
C TYR A 37 -3.79 9.20 -10.33
N SER A 38 -3.55 8.96 -9.04
CA SER A 38 -4.03 9.86 -7.99
C SER A 38 -3.39 11.25 -8.11
N THR A 39 -4.13 12.28 -7.71
CA THR A 39 -3.71 13.69 -7.76
C THR A 39 -3.62 14.35 -6.38
N ASP A 40 -3.78 13.57 -5.31
CA ASP A 40 -3.89 14.03 -3.92
C ASP A 40 -2.65 13.74 -3.07
N GLY A 41 -1.55 13.28 -3.68
CA GLY A 41 -0.34 12.86 -2.98
C GLY A 41 -0.30 11.37 -2.60
N THR A 42 -1.28 10.57 -3.00
CA THR A 42 -1.31 9.11 -2.72
C THR A 42 -0.06 8.41 -3.24
N TRP A 43 0.42 8.76 -4.44
CA TRP A 43 1.59 8.13 -5.05
C TRP A 43 2.87 8.38 -4.26
N GLU A 44 3.10 9.63 -3.87
CA GLU A 44 4.26 10.03 -3.07
C GLU A 44 4.26 9.30 -1.72
N LYS A 45 3.10 9.20 -1.08
CA LYS A 45 2.94 8.47 0.19
C LYS A 45 3.18 6.96 0.04
N LEU A 46 2.74 6.34 -1.07
CA LEU A 46 3.08 4.96 -1.39
C LEU A 46 4.60 4.74 -1.51
N LEU A 47 5.32 5.68 -2.12
CA LEU A 47 6.78 5.59 -2.27
C LEU A 47 7.52 5.73 -0.93
N GLU A 48 6.99 6.52 0.00
CA GLU A 48 7.52 6.63 1.36
C GLU A 48 7.32 5.32 2.14
N LEU A 49 6.09 4.81 2.17
CA LEU A 49 5.77 3.56 2.88
C LEU A 49 6.53 2.36 2.32
N LYS A 50 6.78 2.33 1.00
CA LYS A 50 7.60 1.28 0.39
C LYS A 50 9.01 1.21 0.99
N LYS A 51 9.57 2.30 1.52
CA LYS A 51 10.91 2.28 2.16
C LYS A 51 10.88 1.71 3.57
N GLU A 52 9.74 1.80 4.26
CA GLU A 52 9.59 1.37 5.65
C GLU A 52 9.25 -0.11 5.77
N TYR A 53 8.53 -0.66 4.78
CA TYR A 53 8.00 -2.03 4.79
C TYR A 53 8.73 -3.01 3.86
N ASN A 54 9.83 -2.60 3.20
CA ASN A 54 10.71 -3.48 2.40
C ASN A 54 12.00 -3.83 3.13
#